data_AF-H1UBJ4-F1
#
_entry.id   AF-H1UBJ4-F1
#
_cell.length_a   1.000
_cell.length_b   1.000
_cell.length_c   1.000
_cell.angle_alpha   90.00
_cell.angle_beta   90.00
_cell.angle_gamma   90.00
#
_symmetry.space_group_name_H-M   'P 1'
#
loop_
_entity.id
_entity.type
_entity.pdbx_description
1 polymer ?
#
loop_
_entity_poly.entity_id
_entity_poly.type
_entity_poly.pdbx_seq_one_letter_code
_entity_poly.pdbx_strand_id
1 'polypeptide(L)'
;MLSEASSVQSPTVSIRRRTCVVCGSSTLNSYVTSFTRVPDKQEQWVTVLANGDAGFEDQLKASLATGRKYICYDHFDRQYFAQRKTDDGFELIRNRNPMAFVSYSFTGIF
;
A
#
# COMPACT_ATOMS: atom_id res chain seq x y z
N MET A 1 -32.35 -7.19 42.88
CA MET A 1 -32.10 -5.96 42.11
C MET A 1 -30.85 -6.20 41.30
N LEU A 2 -31.00 -6.55 40.01
CA LEU A 2 -29.89 -6.83 39.11
C LEU A 2 -29.24 -5.51 38.67
N SER A 3 -27.91 -5.45 38.67
CA SER A 3 -27.17 -4.33 38.06
C SER A 3 -26.35 -4.89 36.91
N GLU A 4 -26.89 -4.69 35.71
CA GLU A 4 -26.29 -5.09 34.43
C GLU A 4 -24.93 -4.43 34.22
N ALA A 5 -23.94 -5.27 33.90
CA ALA A 5 -22.63 -4.85 33.42
C ALA A 5 -22.79 -4.22 32.03
N SER A 6 -22.58 -2.90 31.92
CA SER A 6 -22.51 -2.21 30.65
C SER A 6 -21.15 -2.50 29.99
N SER A 7 -21.09 -3.61 29.27
CA SER A 7 -19.98 -3.97 28.41
C SER A 7 -20.05 -3.10 27.15
N VAL A 8 -19.26 -2.01 27.14
CA VAL A 8 -19.07 -1.18 25.95
C VAL A 8 -18.28 -2.01 24.94
N GLN A 9 -18.99 -2.79 24.13
CA GLN A 9 -18.42 -3.42 22.94
C GLN A 9 -18.16 -2.32 21.93
N SER A 10 -16.92 -1.78 21.94
CA SER A 10 -16.41 -1.03 20.80
C SER A 10 -16.61 -1.88 19.55
N PRO A 11 -17.15 -1.34 18.44
CA PRO A 11 -17.31 -2.11 17.22
C PRO A 11 -15.92 -2.57 16.80
N THR A 12 -15.66 -3.88 16.93
CA THR A 12 -14.50 -4.54 16.35
C THR A 12 -14.68 -4.51 14.84
N VAL A 13 -14.49 -3.33 14.24
CA VAL A 13 -14.29 -3.21 12.80
C VAL A 13 -13.07 -4.07 12.55
N SER A 14 -13.28 -5.25 11.98
CA SER A 14 -12.19 -6.13 11.59
C SER A 14 -11.39 -5.37 10.55
N ILE A 15 -10.32 -4.73 11.01
CA ILE A 15 -9.44 -3.91 10.18
C ILE A 15 -8.79 -4.87 9.18
N ARG A 16 -9.35 -4.93 7.98
CA ARG A 16 -8.77 -5.73 6.90
C ARG A 16 -7.45 -5.08 6.50
N ARG A 17 -6.35 -5.75 6.84
CA ARG A 17 -5.01 -5.37 6.40
C ARG A 17 -4.68 -6.06 5.09
N ARG A 18 -3.84 -5.43 4.28
CA ARG A 18 -3.30 -6.00 3.04
C ARG A 18 -1.79 -5.92 3.09
N THR A 19 -1.13 -6.91 2.51
CA THR A 19 0.33 -6.92 2.40
C THR A 19 0.76 -6.12 1.19
N CYS A 20 1.67 -5.17 1.39
CA CYS A 20 2.32 -4.46 0.29
C CYS A 20 3.24 -5.43 -0.47
N VAL A 21 3.11 -5.50 -1.79
CA VAL A 21 3.93 -6.39 -2.63
C VAL A 21 5.38 -5.93 -2.77
N VAL A 22 5.67 -4.66 -2.46
CA VAL A 22 6.99 -4.04 -2.61
C VAL A 22 7.81 -4.23 -1.33
N CYS A 23 7.32 -3.75 -0.19
CA CYS A 23 8.04 -3.83 1.09
C CYS A 23 7.56 -4.96 2.02
N GLY A 24 6.55 -5.74 1.65
CA GLY A 24 6.01 -6.81 2.48
C GLY A 24 5.21 -6.34 3.72
N SER A 25 5.07 -5.03 3.93
CA SER A 25 4.42 -4.49 5.12
C SER A 25 2.91 -4.75 5.15
N SER A 26 2.40 -5.19 6.30
CA SER A 26 0.96 -5.34 6.56
C SER A 26 0.33 -3.98 6.85
N THR A 27 -0.38 -3.45 5.86
CA THR A 27 -0.89 -2.06 5.85
C THR A 27 -2.41 -2.03 5.84
N LEU A 28 -2.97 -0.95 6.38
CA LEU A 28 -4.43 -0.74 6.41
C LEU A 28 -4.96 -0.64 4.98
N ASN A 29 -6.17 -1.15 4.74
CA ASN A 29 -6.80 -1.04 3.41
C ASN A 29 -7.06 0.43 2.98
N SER A 30 -7.10 1.37 3.92
CA SER A 30 -7.16 2.81 3.64
C SER A 30 -5.81 3.43 3.25
N TYR A 31 -4.70 2.72 3.44
CA TYR A 31 -3.33 3.21 3.21
C TYR A 31 -2.62 2.45 2.07
N VAL A 32 -3.40 1.78 1.22
CA VAL A 32 -2.89 1.02 0.08
C VAL A 32 -3.68 1.37 -1.17
N THR A 33 -3.00 1.30 -2.31
CA THR A 33 -3.64 1.27 -3.61
C THR A 33 -3.43 -0.08 -4.27
N SER A 34 -4.35 -0.47 -5.15
CA SER A 34 -4.11 -1.60 -6.03
C SER A 34 -3.02 -1.27 -7.04
N PHE A 35 -2.23 -2.26 -7.41
CA PHE A 35 -1.35 -2.15 -8.57
C PHE A 35 -2.19 -1.81 -9.81
N THR A 36 -1.64 -0.95 -10.68
CA THR A 36 -2.30 -0.61 -11.95
C THR A 36 -2.49 -1.88 -12.80
N ARG A 37 -3.63 -1.94 -13.51
CA ARG A 37 -3.94 -3.02 -14.47
C ARG A 37 -3.69 -2.64 -15.91
N VAL A 38 -3.29 -1.40 -16.15
CA VAL A 38 -2.93 -0.92 -17.49
C VAL A 38 -1.53 -1.47 -17.79
N PRO A 39 -1.34 -2.33 -18.81
CA PRO A 39 -0.08 -3.04 -19.04
C PRO A 39 1.14 -2.11 -19.11
N ASP A 40 1.07 -1.06 -19.92
CA ASP A 40 2.16 -0.09 -20.10
C ASP A 40 2.54 0.61 -18.78
N LYS A 41 1.53 0.93 -17.96
CA LYS A 41 1.75 1.54 -16.64
C LYS A 41 2.28 0.53 -15.64
N GLN A 42 1.86 -0.72 -15.76
CA GLN A 42 2.29 -1.80 -14.89
C GLN A 42 3.78 -2.06 -15.09
N GLU A 43 4.22 -2.12 -16.34
CA GLU A 43 5.65 -2.22 -16.68
C GLU A 43 6.43 -1.02 -16.15
N GLN A 44 5.96 0.21 -16.39
CA GLN A 44 6.59 1.42 -15.84
C GLN A 44 6.74 1.37 -14.31
N TRP A 45 5.69 0.95 -13.60
CA TRP A 45 5.74 0.84 -12.14
C TRP A 45 6.74 -0.21 -11.69
N VAL A 46 6.76 -1.37 -12.34
CA VAL A 46 7.70 -2.45 -12.05
C VAL A 46 9.14 -2.00 -12.26
N THR A 47 9.47 -1.38 -13.40
CA THR A 47 10.82 -0.89 -13.70
C THR A 47 11.26 0.19 -12.70
N VAL A 48 10.37 1.14 -12.38
CA VAL A 48 10.68 2.20 -11.41
C VAL A 48 10.90 1.60 -10.02
N LEU A 49 10.00 0.72 -9.56
CA LEU A 49 10.11 0.07 -8.26
C LEU A 49 11.37 -0.79 -8.19
N ALA A 50 11.72 -1.52 -9.24
CA ALA A 50 12.93 -2.33 -9.27
C ALA A 50 14.21 -1.53 -9.14
N ASN A 51 14.22 -0.26 -9.57
CA ASN A 51 15.36 0.63 -9.42
C ASN A 51 16.69 0.01 -9.92
N GLY A 52 16.61 -0.77 -11.01
CA GLY A 52 17.77 -1.47 -11.59
C GLY A 52 18.06 -2.87 -11.01
N ASP A 53 17.30 -3.34 -10.03
CA ASP A 53 17.37 -4.72 -9.53
C ASP A 53 16.54 -5.67 -10.42
N ALA A 54 17.22 -6.36 -11.33
CA ALA A 54 16.59 -7.32 -12.24
C ALA A 54 15.91 -8.50 -11.51
N GLY A 55 16.46 -8.96 -10.38
CA GLY A 55 15.89 -10.07 -9.62
C GLY A 55 14.57 -9.69 -8.96
N PHE A 56 14.52 -8.48 -8.39
CA PHE A 56 13.28 -7.93 -7.82
C PHE A 56 12.25 -7.59 -8.91
N GLU A 57 12.70 -7.11 -10.08
CA GLU A 57 11.83 -6.86 -11.23
C GLU A 57 11.08 -8.13 -11.66
N ASP A 58 11.81 -9.24 -11.85
CA ASP A 58 11.24 -10.53 -12.22
C ASP A 58 10.31 -11.08 -11.14
N GLN A 59 10.68 -10.92 -9.87
CA GLN A 59 9.84 -11.30 -8.74
C GLN A 59 8.51 -10.52 -8.73
N LEU A 60 8.55 -9.21 -8.98
CA LEU A 60 7.36 -8.38 -9.09
C LEU A 60 6.48 -8.81 -10.27
N LYS A 61 7.06 -9.05 -11.45
CA LYS A 61 6.33 -9.54 -12.63
C LYS A 61 5.64 -10.87 -12.33
N ALA A 62 6.34 -11.83 -11.73
CA ALA A 62 5.77 -13.11 -11.33
C ALA A 62 4.66 -12.97 -10.28
N SER A 63 4.84 -12.09 -9.30
CA SER A 63 3.83 -11.79 -8.28
C SER A 63 2.57 -11.16 -8.88
N LEU A 64 2.73 -10.31 -9.88
CA LEU A 64 1.64 -9.64 -10.59
C LEU A 64 0.86 -10.56 -11.54
N ALA A 65 1.46 -11.67 -11.99
CA ALA A 65 0.72 -12.71 -12.70
C ALA A 65 -0.37 -13.38 -11.83
N THR A 66 -0.28 -13.27 -10.51
CA THR A 66 -1.20 -13.93 -9.58
C THR A 66 -2.16 -12.94 -8.90
N GLY A 67 -3.37 -12.81 -9.40
CA GLY A 67 -4.43 -12.05 -8.72
C GLY A 67 -4.12 -10.56 -8.48
N ARG A 68 -4.79 -9.94 -7.50
CA ARG A 68 -4.66 -8.50 -7.23
C ARG A 68 -3.58 -8.24 -6.18
N LYS A 69 -2.60 -7.42 -6.53
CA LYS A 69 -1.53 -6.96 -5.63
C LYS A 69 -1.74 -5.50 -5.22
N TYR A 70 -1.17 -5.15 -4.07
CA TYR A 70 -1.37 -3.84 -3.43
C TYR A 70 -0.03 -3.21 -3.09
N ILE A 71 0.04 -1.88 -3.16
CA ILE A 71 1.19 -1.06 -2.80
C ILE A 71 0.75 -0.09 -1.71
N CYS A 72 1.56 0.07 -0.66
CA CYS A 72 1.31 1.08 0.37
C CYS A 72 1.69 2.48 -0.08
N TYR A 73 1.09 3.49 0.54
CA TYR A 73 1.29 4.89 0.20
C TYR A 73 2.72 5.41 0.46
N ASP A 74 3.54 4.71 1.26
CA ASP A 74 4.95 5.04 1.47
C ASP A 74 5.80 4.95 0.19
N HIS A 75 5.35 4.17 -0.80
CA HIS A 75 6.02 4.08 -2.10
C HIS A 75 5.57 5.15 -3.10
N PHE A 76 4.76 6.12 -2.68
CA PHE A 76 4.36 7.25 -3.51
C PHE A 76 4.81 8.55 -2.86
N ASP A 77 5.19 9.51 -3.70
CA ASP A 77 5.55 10.83 -3.21
C ASP A 77 4.32 11.52 -2.62
N ARG A 78 4.52 12.23 -1.50
CA ARG A 78 3.49 13.02 -0.82
C ARG A 78 2.82 14.03 -1.75
N GLN A 79 3.53 14.54 -2.76
CA GLN A 79 2.98 15.44 -3.77
C GLN A 79 1.88 14.81 -4.64
N TYR A 80 1.81 13.47 -4.69
CA TYR A 80 0.80 12.74 -5.43
C TYR A 80 -0.48 12.49 -4.63
N PHE A 81 -0.55 12.97 -3.39
CA PHE A 81 -1.75 12.90 -2.57
C PHE A 81 -2.51 14.22 -2.65
N ALA A 82 -3.76 14.14 -3.07
CA ALA A 82 -4.68 15.26 -3.01
C ALA A 82 -5.55 15.13 -1.75
N GLN A 83 -5.83 16.26 -1.09
CA GLN A 83 -6.87 16.30 -0.06
C GLN A 83 -8.23 15.99 -0.70
N ARG A 84 -8.99 15.08 -0.10
CA ARG A 84 -10.40 14.93 -0.46
C ARG A 84 -11.15 16.18 -0.04
N LYS A 85 -12.02 16.69 -0.92
CA LYS A 85 -12.87 17.86 -0.65
C LYS A 85 -13.95 17.61 0.41
N THR A 86 -14.18 16.36 0.80
CA THR A 86 -15.38 15.94 1.55
C THR A 86 -15.10 15.19 2.86
N ASP A 87 -13.85 14.78 3.10
CA ASP A 87 -13.48 13.95 4.25
C ASP A 87 -12.02 14.27 4.60
N ASP A 88 -11.64 14.22 5.89
CA ASP A 88 -10.27 14.48 6.40
C ASP A 88 -9.27 13.37 5.98
N GLY A 89 -9.29 12.99 4.71
CA GLY A 89 -8.51 11.90 4.13
C GLY A 89 -7.74 12.36 2.89
N PHE A 90 -6.51 11.85 2.78
CA PHE A 90 -5.69 12.01 1.58
C PHE A 90 -5.99 10.88 0.60
N GLU A 91 -6.15 11.20 -0.69
CA GLU A 91 -6.27 10.20 -1.75
C GLU A 91 -5.11 10.33 -2.73
N LEU A 92 -4.52 9.19 -3.07
CA LEU A 92 -3.52 9.12 -4.13
C LEU A 92 -4.17 9.48 -5.48
N ILE A 93 -3.64 10.48 -6.15
CA ILE A 93 -4.04 10.84 -7.51
C ILE A 93 -3.83 9.61 -8.41
N ARG A 94 -4.89 9.19 -9.11
CA ARG A 94 -4.87 7.96 -9.91
C ARG A 94 -3.73 7.95 -10.93
N ASN A 95 -3.16 6.76 -11.15
CA ASN A 95 -2.14 6.48 -12.17
C ASN A 95 -0.81 7.24 -12.02
N ARG A 96 -0.52 7.80 -10.83
CA ARG A 96 0.81 8.34 -10.52
C ARG A 96 1.81 7.22 -10.34
N ASN A 97 3.04 7.47 -10.77
CA ASN A 97 4.10 6.47 -10.67
C ASN A 97 4.59 6.39 -9.21
N PRO A 98 4.87 5.18 -8.70
CA PRO A 98 5.56 5.02 -7.42
C PRO A 98 6.98 5.58 -7.52
N MET A 99 7.59 5.83 -6.37
CA MET A 99 9.01 6.16 -6.25
C MET A 99 9.84 4.88 -6.35
N ALA A 100 11.11 5.04 -6.75
CA ALA A 100 12.06 3.93 -6.77
C ALA A 100 12.11 3.24 -5.40
N PHE A 101 12.01 1.91 -5.37
CA PHE A 101 12.12 1.20 -4.10
C PHE A 101 13.56 1.27 -3.64
N VAL A 102 13.78 2.02 -2.57
CA VAL A 102 15.02 1.96 -1.81
C VAL A 102 14.71 1.02 -0.66
N SER A 103 15.32 -0.17 -0.66
CA SER A 103 15.29 -1.03 0.52
C SER A 103 16.00 -0.28 1.64
N TYR A 104 15.23 0.50 2.40
CA TYR A 104 15.70 0.99 3.68
C TYR A 104 15.82 -0.25 4.55
N SER A 105 17.05 -0.75 4.64
CA SER A 105 17.48 -1.56 5.76
C SER A 105 17.16 -0.74 6.99
N PHE A 106 15.99 -0.98 7.60
CA PHE A 106 15.56 -0.37 8.84
C PHE A 106 16.49 -0.91 9.94
N THR A 107 17.72 -0.41 9.95
CA THR A 107 18.69 -0.51 11.02
C THR A 107 18.44 0.69 11.94
N GLY A 108 17.21 0.77 12.44
CA GLY A 108 16.79 1.78 13.40
C GLY A 108 16.56 1.10 14.74
N ILE A 109 17.64 0.97 15.50
CA ILE A 109 17.61 0.68 16.94
C ILE A 109 16.79 1.81 17.60
N PHE A 110 15.72 1.45 18.30
CA PHE A 110 15.14 2.25 19.38
C PHE A 110 14.71 1.30 20.50
#